data_AF-A0A8J7SSX4-F1
#
_entry.id   AF-A0A8J7SSX4-F1
#
_cell.length_a   1.000
_cell.length_b   1.000
_cell.length_c   1.000
_cell.angle_alpha   90.00
_cell.angle_beta   90.00
_cell.angle_gamma   90.00
#
_symmetry.space_group_name_H-M   'P 1'
#
loop_
_entity.id
_entity.type
_entity.pdbx_description
1 polymer ?
#
loop_
_entity_poly.entity_id
_entity_poly.type
_entity_poly.pdbx_seq_one_letter_code
_entity_poly.pdbx_strand_id
1 'polypeptide(L)'
;GYRNMWITMLISGLWHGPALNFIIWGAVHATCLSIERLTKWPKYLHQFKLGRGLAFLIVLVQVVVAWVFFRATSFEQATTIIGSLFSTNLEGTNLIIEDYFNTLVFLGLAIGVESWYYLKRNNKTLRLATRNVTYDSFSMAVLITACVYFRGPASEFIYFQF
;
A
#
# COMPACT_ATOMS: atom_id res chain seq x y z
N GLY A 1 16.19 -20.74 3.40
CA GLY A 1 17.08 -20.34 2.28
C GLY A 1 16.33 -19.48 1.28
N TYR A 2 17.05 -18.71 0.45
CA TYR A 2 16.46 -17.86 -0.59
C TYR A 2 15.56 -18.64 -1.56
N ARG A 3 15.96 -19.87 -1.93
CA ARG A 3 15.16 -20.76 -2.79
C ARG A 3 13.73 -20.97 -2.29
N ASN A 4 13.55 -21.32 -1.02
CA ASN A 4 12.21 -21.56 -0.46
C ASN A 4 11.36 -20.29 -0.51
N MET A 5 11.96 -19.13 -0.24
CA MET A 5 11.28 -17.84 -0.28
C MET A 5 10.80 -17.47 -1.69
N TRP A 6 11.65 -17.68 -2.70
CA TRP A 6 11.28 -17.49 -4.11
C TRP A 6 10.14 -18.43 -4.50
N ILE A 7 10.24 -19.72 -4.16
CA ILE A 7 9.19 -20.70 -4.43
C ILE A 7 7.87 -20.28 -3.78
N THR A 8 7.88 -19.90 -2.50
CA THR A 8 6.64 -19.49 -1.81
C THR A 8 6.01 -18.24 -2.43
N MET A 9 6.81 -17.26 -2.87
CA MET A 9 6.27 -16.03 -3.48
C MET A 9 5.73 -16.29 -4.88
N LEU A 10 6.39 -17.12 -5.68
CA LEU A 10 5.90 -17.49 -7.01
C LEU A 10 4.63 -18.35 -6.92
N ILE A 11 4.57 -19.31 -5.99
CA ILE A 11 3.37 -20.10 -5.74
C ILE A 11 2.23 -19.20 -5.24
N SER A 12 2.52 -18.22 -4.38
CA SER A 12 1.52 -17.23 -3.95
C SER A 12 0.96 -16.45 -5.14
N GLY A 13 1.80 -16.05 -6.10
CA GLY A 13 1.35 -15.41 -7.33
C GLY A 13 0.45 -16.34 -8.16
N LEU A 14 0.91 -17.56 -8.41
CA LEU A 14 0.14 -18.57 -9.18
C LEU A 14 -1.23 -18.89 -8.57
N TRP A 15 -1.37 -18.83 -7.24
CA TRP A 15 -2.66 -19.02 -6.57
C TRP A 15 -3.69 -17.95 -6.94
N HIS A 16 -3.26 -16.74 -7.28
CA HIS A 16 -4.14 -15.63 -7.64
C HIS A 16 -4.63 -15.65 -9.09
N GLY A 17 -3.94 -16.37 -9.98
CA GLY A 17 -4.39 -16.58 -11.34
C GLY A 17 -3.28 -17.06 -12.28
N PRO A 18 -3.63 -17.58 -13.47
CA PRO A 18 -2.68 -18.11 -14.43
C PRO A 18 -1.94 -17.03 -15.26
N ALA A 19 -2.35 -15.76 -15.16
CA ALA A 19 -1.74 -14.69 -15.93
C ALA A 19 -0.28 -14.45 -15.54
N LEU A 20 0.57 -14.15 -16.54
CA LEU A 20 2.00 -13.85 -16.35
C LEU A 20 2.23 -12.74 -15.32
N ASN A 21 1.31 -11.78 -15.24
CA ASN A 21 1.33 -10.67 -14.31
C ASN A 21 1.45 -11.12 -12.84
N PHE A 22 0.78 -12.21 -12.44
CA PHE A 22 0.83 -12.71 -11.07
C PHE A 22 2.17 -13.41 -10.74
N ILE A 23 2.81 -14.03 -11.73
CA ILE A 23 4.16 -14.59 -11.58
C ILE A 23 5.17 -13.45 -11.41
N ILE A 24 5.05 -12.40 -12.23
CA ILE A 24 5.89 -11.19 -12.12
C ILE A 24 5.70 -10.52 -10.76
N TRP A 25 4.46 -10.39 -10.29
CA TRP A 25 4.15 -9.89 -8.94
C TRP A 25 4.90 -10.66 -7.85
N GLY A 26 4.85 -11.99 -7.88
CA GLY A 26 5.58 -12.85 -6.94
C GLY A 26 7.10 -12.69 -7.05
N ALA A 27 7.62 -12.59 -8.28
CA ALA A 27 9.04 -12.39 -8.55
C ALA A 27 9.56 -11.03 -8.04
N VAL A 28 8.77 -9.95 -8.19
CA VAL A 28 9.10 -8.62 -7.67
C VAL A 28 9.23 -8.67 -6.15
N HIS A 29 8.26 -9.26 -5.44
CA HIS A 29 8.33 -9.40 -3.98
C HIS A 29 9.50 -10.27 -3.53
N ALA A 30 9.76 -11.40 -4.21
CA ALA A 30 10.90 -12.26 -3.91
C ALA A 30 12.24 -11.52 -4.11
N THR A 31 12.34 -10.69 -5.15
CA THR A 31 13.53 -9.88 -5.45
C THR A 31 13.76 -8.82 -4.38
N CYS A 32 12.74 -8.03 -4.05
CA CYS A 32 12.79 -7.02 -2.99
C CYS A 32 13.24 -7.61 -1.65
N LEU A 33 12.65 -8.74 -1.25
CA LEU A 33 12.99 -9.43 -0.01
C LEU A 33 14.40 -10.06 -0.04
N SER A 34 14.86 -10.50 -1.22
CA SER A 34 16.24 -10.98 -1.38
C SER A 34 17.24 -9.86 -1.18
N ILE A 35 17.00 -8.69 -1.81
CA ILE A 35 17.82 -7.50 -1.65
C ILE A 35 17.85 -7.05 -0.19
N GLU A 36 16.68 -7.00 0.47
CA GLU A 36 16.58 -6.67 1.89
C GLU A 36 17.43 -7.59 2.77
N ARG A 37 17.35 -8.91 2.57
CA ARG A 37 18.10 -9.88 3.38
C ARG A 37 19.60 -9.85 3.12
N LEU A 38 20.01 -9.64 1.86
CA LEU A 38 21.42 -9.58 1.47
C LEU A 38 22.09 -8.31 1.99
N THR A 39 21.48 -7.16 1.74
CA THR A 39 22.07 -5.86 2.07
C THR A 39 21.78 -5.42 3.50
N LYS A 40 20.74 -5.97 4.14
CA LYS A 40 20.24 -5.55 5.46
C LYS A 40 20.03 -4.04 5.54
N TRP A 41 19.72 -3.41 4.40
CA TRP A 41 19.61 -1.97 4.24
C TRP A 41 18.66 -1.30 5.27
N PRO A 42 17.52 -1.90 5.70
CA PRO A 42 16.66 -1.23 6.68
C PRO A 42 17.35 -1.07 8.02
N LYS A 43 18.18 -2.04 8.43
CA LYS A 43 18.94 -2.00 9.68
C LYS A 43 19.93 -0.84 9.70
N TYR A 44 20.60 -0.59 8.57
CA TYR A 44 21.52 0.54 8.44
C TYR A 44 20.77 1.87 8.42
N LEU A 45 19.65 1.94 7.69
CA LEU A 45 18.83 3.15 7.68
C LEU A 45 18.28 3.49 9.07
N HIS A 46 17.82 2.51 9.85
CA HIS A 46 17.29 2.73 11.20
C HIS A 46 18.25 3.38 12.19
N GLN A 47 19.54 3.47 11.89
CA GLN A 47 20.52 4.19 12.71
C GLN A 47 20.34 5.71 12.64
N PHE A 48 19.73 6.22 11.56
CA PHE A 48 19.44 7.65 11.39
C PHE A 48 18.09 8.03 11.99
N LYS A 49 17.96 9.27 12.49
CA LYS A 49 16.73 9.79 13.12
C LYS A 49 15.48 9.64 12.23
N LEU A 50 15.61 9.84 10.93
CA LEU A 50 14.53 9.70 9.93
C LEU A 50 14.54 8.35 9.20
N GLY A 51 15.48 7.48 9.50
CA GLY A 51 15.73 6.30 8.67
C GLY A 51 14.65 5.23 8.75
N ARG A 52 13.88 5.17 9.83
CA ARG A 52 12.66 4.32 9.89
C ARG A 52 11.58 4.81 8.92
N GLY A 53 11.39 6.12 8.82
CA GLY A 53 10.44 6.72 7.89
C GLY A 53 10.86 6.50 6.44
N LEU A 54 12.14 6.70 6.14
CA LEU A 54 12.69 6.42 4.81
C LEU A 54 12.57 4.94 4.43
N ALA A 55 12.88 4.02 5.35
CA ALA A 55 12.72 2.60 5.08
C ALA A 55 11.26 2.20 4.83
N PHE A 56 10.34 2.77 5.60
CA PHE A 56 8.91 2.61 5.35
C PHE A 56 8.50 3.12 3.96
N LEU A 57 8.93 4.32 3.56
CA LEU A 57 8.62 4.89 2.24
C LEU A 57 9.17 4.03 1.10
N ILE A 58 10.41 3.54 1.23
CA ILE A 58 11.02 2.66 0.24
C ILE A 58 10.22 1.36 0.08
N VAL A 59 9.85 0.72 1.19
CA VAL A 59 9.02 -0.50 1.16
C VAL A 59 7.63 -0.20 0.60
N LEU A 60 7.04 0.95 0.96
CA LEU A 60 5.73 1.35 0.45
C LEU A 60 5.74 1.49 -1.07
N VAL A 61 6.75 2.17 -1.64
CA VAL A 61 6.90 2.29 -3.09
C VAL A 61 7.07 0.92 -3.75
N GLN A 62 7.89 0.02 -3.17
CA GLN A 62 8.06 -1.34 -3.70
C GLN A 62 6.74 -2.11 -3.73
N VAL A 63 5.94 -2.01 -2.66
CA VAL A 63 4.64 -2.64 -2.56
C VAL A 63 3.68 -2.03 -3.60
N VAL A 64 3.58 -0.71 -3.69
CA VAL A 64 2.71 -0.02 -4.68
C VAL A 64 3.05 -0.45 -6.11
N VAL A 65 4.34 -0.47 -6.46
CA VAL A 65 4.78 -0.93 -7.79
C VAL A 65 4.41 -2.39 -8.02
N ALA A 66 4.59 -3.27 -7.03
CA ALA A 66 4.17 -4.66 -7.14
C ALA A 66 2.65 -4.76 -7.39
N TRP A 67 1.83 -4.02 -6.63
CA TRP A 67 0.37 -4.01 -6.77
C TRP A 67 -0.12 -3.60 -8.18
N VAL A 68 0.66 -2.85 -8.95
CA VAL A 68 0.32 -2.55 -10.36
C VAL A 68 0.20 -3.83 -11.18
N PHE A 69 1.15 -4.77 -11.04
CA PHE A 69 1.08 -6.05 -11.73
C PHE A 69 -0.10 -6.91 -11.27
N PHE A 70 -0.53 -6.75 -10.02
CA PHE A 70 -1.69 -7.47 -9.51
C PHE A 70 -3.02 -6.96 -10.11
N ARG A 71 -3.12 -5.65 -10.35
CA ARG A 71 -4.33 -4.99 -10.87
C ARG A 71 -4.41 -4.95 -12.39
N ALA A 72 -3.28 -4.90 -13.08
CA ALA A 72 -3.24 -4.76 -14.53
C ALA A 72 -3.76 -6.03 -15.24
N THR A 73 -4.58 -5.85 -16.26
CA THR A 73 -5.13 -6.94 -17.08
C THR A 73 -4.14 -7.42 -18.15
N SER A 74 -3.12 -6.62 -18.47
CA SER A 74 -2.04 -6.98 -19.40
C SER A 74 -0.69 -6.43 -18.93
N PHE A 75 0.39 -7.04 -19.41
CA PHE A 75 1.74 -6.57 -19.12
C PHE A 75 1.99 -5.15 -19.65
N GLU A 76 1.48 -4.85 -20.84
CA GLU A 76 1.55 -3.52 -21.45
C GLU A 76 0.86 -2.47 -20.57
N GLN A 77 -0.37 -2.76 -20.10
CA GLN A 77 -1.09 -1.89 -19.18
C GLN A 77 -0.31 -1.65 -17.89
N ALA A 78 0.33 -2.69 -17.33
CA ALA A 78 1.17 -2.56 -16.14
C ALA A 78 2.33 -1.59 -16.38
N THR A 79 3.03 -1.71 -17.52
CA THR A 79 4.14 -0.82 -17.87
C THR A 79 3.70 0.63 -18.09
N THR A 80 2.54 0.85 -18.71
CA THR A 80 1.95 2.20 -18.86
C THR A 80 1.65 2.82 -17.50
N ILE A 81 1.01 2.07 -16.60
CA ILE A 81 0.69 2.57 -15.25
C ILE A 81 1.96 2.90 -14.48
N ILE A 82 2.98 2.04 -14.51
CA ILE A 82 4.27 2.31 -13.86
C ILE A 82 4.92 3.57 -14.45
N GLY A 83 4.90 3.74 -15.78
CA GLY A 83 5.39 4.94 -16.43
C GLY A 83 4.67 6.21 -15.95
N SER A 84 3.35 6.14 -15.80
CA SER A 84 2.54 7.24 -15.26
C SER A 84 2.84 7.53 -13.79
N LEU A 85 3.15 6.52 -12.95
CA LEU A 85 3.49 6.71 -11.53
C LEU A 85 4.75 7.57 -11.34
N PHE A 86 5.71 7.49 -12.26
CA PHE A 86 6.96 8.26 -12.22
C PHE A 86 6.98 9.43 -13.21
N SER A 87 5.88 9.67 -13.92
CA SER A 87 5.75 10.80 -14.83
C SER A 87 5.54 12.09 -14.04
N THR A 88 6.17 13.17 -14.49
CA THR A 88 5.99 14.52 -13.94
C THR A 88 4.93 15.33 -14.70
N ASN A 89 4.25 14.71 -15.68
CA ASN A 89 3.21 15.38 -16.44
C ASN A 89 1.94 15.49 -15.57
N LEU A 90 1.63 16.72 -15.16
CA LEU A 90 0.46 17.05 -14.35
C LEU A 90 -0.77 17.41 -15.21
N GLU A 91 -0.69 17.25 -16.53
CA GLU A 91 -1.81 17.45 -17.44
C GLU A 91 -2.93 16.43 -17.11
N GLY A 92 -4.13 16.92 -16.81
CA GLY A 92 -5.27 16.08 -16.39
C GLY A 92 -5.42 15.89 -14.88
N THR A 93 -4.53 16.44 -14.04
CA THR A 93 -4.66 16.33 -12.56
C THR A 93 -5.97 16.93 -12.04
N ASN A 94 -6.44 18.02 -12.66
CA ASN A 94 -7.72 18.66 -12.27
C ASN A 94 -8.92 17.74 -12.50
N LEU A 95 -8.93 16.96 -13.59
CA LEU A 95 -10.00 15.99 -13.88
C LEU A 95 -10.00 14.85 -12.85
N ILE A 96 -8.81 14.39 -12.44
CA ILE A 96 -8.66 13.36 -11.40
C ILE A 96 -9.13 13.90 -10.04
N ILE A 97 -8.79 15.15 -9.71
CA ILE A 97 -9.22 15.75 -8.44
C ILE A 97 -10.74 15.89 -8.41
N GLU A 98 -11.37 16.32 -9.50
CA GLU A 98 -12.83 16.47 -9.56
C GLU A 98 -13.55 15.12 -9.49
N ASP A 99 -13.10 14.12 -10.26
CA ASP A 99 -13.72 12.78 -10.31
C ASP A 99 -13.52 12.00 -9.00
N TYR A 100 -12.39 12.20 -8.30
CA TYR A 100 -12.01 11.43 -7.12
C TYR A 100 -11.96 12.27 -5.84
N PHE A 101 -12.52 13.49 -5.82
CA PHE A 101 -12.44 14.41 -4.69
C PHE A 101 -12.86 13.76 -3.37
N ASN A 102 -14.02 13.11 -3.37
CA ASN A 102 -14.56 12.44 -2.17
C ASN A 102 -13.63 11.33 -1.66
N THR A 103 -13.05 10.55 -2.58
CA THR A 103 -12.09 9.49 -2.24
C THR A 103 -10.81 10.07 -1.66
N LEU A 104 -10.30 11.17 -2.22
CA LEU A 104 -9.09 11.85 -1.73
C LEU A 104 -9.32 12.47 -0.34
N VAL A 105 -10.45 13.15 -0.12
CA VAL A 105 -10.83 13.69 1.19
C VAL A 105 -10.94 12.55 2.20
N PHE A 106 -11.58 11.46 1.84
CA PHE A 106 -11.72 10.30 2.73
C PHE A 106 -10.37 9.66 3.08
N LEU A 107 -9.51 9.43 2.09
CA LEU A 107 -8.14 8.93 2.30
C LEU A 107 -7.36 9.86 3.21
N GLY A 108 -7.45 11.17 3.00
CA GLY A 108 -6.82 12.18 3.86
C GLY A 108 -7.29 12.11 5.31
N LEU A 109 -8.61 11.99 5.53
CA LEU A 109 -9.20 11.82 6.86
C LEU A 109 -8.74 10.52 7.52
N ALA A 110 -8.75 9.40 6.79
CA ALA A 110 -8.31 8.11 7.30
C ALA A 110 -6.83 8.14 7.71
N ILE A 111 -5.96 8.69 6.86
CA ILE A 111 -4.53 8.87 7.17
C ILE A 111 -4.36 9.79 8.38
N GLY A 112 -5.14 10.88 8.48
CA GLY A 112 -5.10 11.80 9.60
C GLY A 112 -5.46 11.15 10.93
N VAL A 113 -6.55 10.38 10.96
CA VAL A 113 -6.98 9.65 12.16
C VAL A 113 -5.96 8.57 12.57
N GLU A 114 -5.48 7.77 11.63
CA GLU A 114 -4.45 6.75 11.90
C GLU A 114 -3.13 7.40 12.38
N SER A 115 -2.73 8.52 11.77
CA SER A 115 -1.55 9.28 12.21
C SER A 115 -1.73 9.83 13.63
N TRP A 116 -2.91 10.32 13.97
CA TRP A 116 -3.26 10.75 15.32
C TRP A 116 -3.17 9.60 16.32
N TYR A 117 -3.72 8.42 15.98
CA TYR A 117 -3.60 7.22 16.82
C TYR A 117 -2.17 6.76 16.98
N TYR A 118 -1.37 6.78 15.92
CA TYR A 118 0.04 6.43 15.97
C TYR A 118 0.81 7.35 16.94
N LEU A 119 0.61 8.66 16.85
CA LEU A 119 1.22 9.65 17.74
C LEU A 119 0.76 9.46 19.20
N LYS A 120 -0.55 9.28 19.41
CA LYS A 120 -1.16 9.00 20.73
C LYS A 120 -0.63 7.70 21.33
N ARG A 121 -0.43 6.65 20.52
CA ARG A 121 0.13 5.38 20.96
C ARG A 121 1.59 5.49 21.37
N ASN A 122 2.39 6.26 20.62
CA ASN A 122 3.83 6.38 20.85
C ASN A 122 4.18 7.36 21.99
N ASN A 123 3.30 8.32 22.31
CA ASN A 123 3.51 9.31 23.35
C ASN A 123 2.63 9.04 24.59
N LYS A 124 3.23 8.53 25.67
CA LYS A 124 2.51 8.17 26.92
C LYS A 124 1.73 9.35 27.52
N THR A 125 2.29 10.57 27.47
CA THR A 125 1.64 11.78 28.01
C THR A 125 0.40 12.13 27.21
N LEU A 126 0.52 12.11 25.87
CA LEU A 126 -0.62 12.36 24.97
C LEU A 126 -1.70 11.29 25.14
N ARG A 127 -1.29 10.01 25.28
CA ARG A 127 -2.19 8.88 25.50
C ARG A 127 -3.05 9.04 26.74
N LEU A 128 -2.45 9.47 27.85
CA LEU A 128 -3.14 9.65 29.13
C LEU A 128 -4.02 10.89 29.11
N ALA A 129 -3.55 12.00 28.53
CA ALA A 129 -4.30 13.26 28.44
C ALA A 129 -5.56 13.16 27.56
N THR A 130 -5.53 12.32 26.52
CA THR A 130 -6.62 12.18 25.54
C THR A 130 -7.33 10.83 25.61
N ARG A 131 -7.23 10.13 26.76
CA ARG A 131 -7.76 8.77 26.92
C ARG A 131 -9.29 8.78 26.99
N ASN A 132 -9.95 8.64 25.85
CA ASN A 132 -11.39 8.47 25.77
C ASN A 132 -11.76 7.28 24.88
N VAL A 133 -12.04 6.13 25.52
CA VAL A 133 -12.28 4.85 24.84
C VAL A 133 -13.53 4.90 23.94
N THR A 134 -14.55 5.66 24.33
CA THR A 134 -15.80 5.78 23.57
C THR A 134 -15.59 6.55 22.28
N TYR A 135 -14.91 7.70 22.37
CA TYR A 135 -14.53 8.48 21.18
C TYR A 135 -13.62 7.66 20.26
N ASP A 136 -12.65 6.95 20.86
CA ASP A 136 -11.71 6.18 20.08
C ASP A 136 -12.43 5.07 19.28
N SER A 137 -13.31 4.32 19.94
CA SER A 137 -14.10 3.26 19.31
C SER A 137 -15.08 3.79 18.25
N PHE A 138 -15.72 4.94 18.52
CA PHE A 138 -16.63 5.59 17.59
C PHE A 138 -15.92 6.06 16.32
N SER A 139 -14.78 6.74 16.46
CA SER A 139 -13.99 7.19 15.31
C SER A 139 -13.52 6.04 14.42
N MET A 140 -13.16 4.88 15.00
CA MET A 140 -12.83 3.69 14.23
C MET A 140 -14.05 3.06 13.54
N ALA A 141 -15.21 3.03 14.21
CA ALA A 141 -16.45 2.54 13.59
C ALA A 141 -16.87 3.40 12.38
N VAL A 142 -16.73 4.74 12.51
CA VAL A 142 -16.97 5.68 11.41
C VAL A 142 -16.00 5.44 10.26
N LEU A 143 -14.70 5.28 10.54
CA LEU A 143 -13.70 4.97 9.51
C LEU A 143 -13.98 3.66 8.80
N ILE A 144 -14.29 2.58 9.52
CA ILE A 144 -14.59 1.27 8.93
C ILE A 144 -15.83 1.38 8.05
N THR A 145 -16.89 2.02 8.55
CA THR A 145 -18.13 2.23 7.80
C THR A 145 -17.85 3.01 6.53
N ALA A 146 -17.09 4.10 6.63
CA ALA A 146 -16.74 4.92 5.49
C ALA A 146 -15.83 4.17 4.49
N CYS A 147 -14.89 3.33 4.94
CA CYS A 147 -14.13 2.44 4.05
C CYS A 147 -15.03 1.49 3.26
N VAL A 148 -16.15 1.05 3.84
CA VAL A 148 -17.13 0.19 3.14
C VAL A 148 -17.93 0.99 2.11
N TYR A 149 -18.39 2.19 2.45
CA TYR A 149 -19.19 3.03 1.55
C TYR A 149 -18.37 3.69 0.43
N PHE A 150 -17.12 4.07 0.71
CA PHE A 150 -16.20 4.67 -0.26
C PHE A 150 -15.27 3.65 -0.92
N ARG A 151 -15.49 2.34 -0.68
CA ARG A 151 -14.96 1.32 -1.57
C ARG A 151 -15.52 1.62 -2.96
N GLY A 152 -14.65 1.85 -3.93
CA GLY A 152 -15.05 2.13 -5.32
C GLY A 152 -16.07 1.11 -5.87
N PRO A 153 -16.68 1.38 -7.04
CA PRO A 153 -17.77 0.56 -7.59
C PRO A 153 -17.42 -0.91 -7.46
N ALA A 154 -18.36 -1.72 -6.97
CA ALA A 154 -18.15 -3.13 -6.70
C ALA A 154 -17.72 -3.85 -7.99
N SER A 155 -16.42 -3.97 -8.21
CA SER A 155 -15.89 -4.83 -9.25
C SER A 155 -15.97 -6.25 -8.73
N GLU A 156 -16.46 -7.18 -9.56
CA GLU A 156 -16.42 -8.60 -9.24
C GLU A 156 -15.00 -8.97 -8.77
N PHE A 157 -14.94 -9.85 -7.76
CA PHE A 157 -13.66 -10.35 -7.25
C PHE A 157 -12.80 -10.84 -8.43
N ILE A 158 -11.49 -10.57 -8.41
CA ILE A 158 -10.54 -10.86 -9.52
C ILE A 158 -10.66 -12.31 -10.05
N TYR A 159 -11.12 -13.25 -9.22
CA TYR A 159 -11.42 -14.64 -9.58
C TYR A 159 -12.72 -14.87 -10.37
N PHE A 160 -13.44 -13.82 -10.80
CA PHE A 160 -14.63 -13.95 -11.63
C PHE A 160 -14.53 -13.12 -12.92
N GLN A 161 -13.39 -12.46 -13.15
CA GLN A 161 -13.16 -11.59 -14.32
C GLN A 161 -12.46 -12.30 -15.49
N PHE A 162 -12.67 -13.61 -15.66
CA PHE A 162 -12.14 -14.39 -16.79
C PHE A 162 -13.15 -14.52 -17.93
#